data_AF-A0A800F3U9-F1
#
_entry.id   AF-A0A800F3U9-F1
#
_cell.length_a   1.000
_cell.length_b   1.000
_cell.length_c   1.000
_cell.angle_alpha   90.00
_cell.angle_beta   90.00
_cell.angle_gamma   90.00
#
_symmetry.space_group_name_H-M   'P 1'
#
loop_
_entity.id
_entity.type
_entity.pdbx_description
1 polymer ?
#
loop_
_entity_poly.entity_id
_entity_poly.type
_entity_poly.pdbx_seq_one_letter_code
_entity_poly.pdbx_strand_id
1 'polypeptide(L)'
;MAASRRRRKTAESVRAPTATTRPASRRVLYLPLALTLALLVMALLPRVQANPRLAWSFWGASGALALWLVALFLRLGVRAVGRSLESVLRPQHYLQATVQLAVFAYWGWYWRPVYDFAVLLAAQLVFAYVFDMLLTWSRREKYVLGFGPFPIIFSINLFLWFRDDWFYLQFLMIGIGFLGKEFVRWHRDGRKVHIFNPSAFALGLFSLVLITTGATDLTWGQEIASTLTLAPMIYLYLFLLGLIVMYFFSVTLVVAAAAVMLFALSSLSASLTGVPYFLDSDIPAAVFLGLHLLITDPSTSPRTPVGKLLFGALYGAGVFGLYTLLGAAGAPTFYDKLLAVPLLNLSVRGIDGLVRVTQANPALARWRVEWVPLRTNLAHMAAWIVF
;
A
#
# COMPACT_ATOMS: atom_id res chain seq x y z
N MET A 1 -9.72 52.51 -41.95
CA MET A 1 -9.82 51.04 -42.13
C MET A 1 -8.42 50.48 -41.85
N ALA A 2 -8.14 49.55 -40.93
CA ALA A 2 -8.91 48.48 -40.34
C ALA A 2 -8.48 48.23 -38.88
N ALA A 3 -9.43 47.79 -38.06
CA ALA A 3 -9.26 47.46 -36.66
C ALA A 3 -8.80 46.00 -36.48
N SER A 4 -7.72 45.77 -35.73
CA SER A 4 -7.33 44.43 -35.29
C SER A 4 -7.82 44.17 -33.86
N ARG A 5 -8.97 43.49 -33.77
CA ARG A 5 -9.59 42.99 -32.54
C ARG A 5 -8.66 42.04 -31.81
N ARG A 6 -8.15 42.47 -30.65
CA ARG A 6 -7.46 41.62 -29.67
C ARG A 6 -8.52 40.74 -28.97
N ARG A 7 -8.61 39.47 -29.38
CA ARG A 7 -9.54 38.47 -28.82
C ARG A 7 -9.07 38.08 -27.41
N ARG A 8 -9.61 38.77 -26.39
CA ARG A 8 -9.42 38.47 -24.97
C ARG A 8 -10.16 37.15 -24.68
N LYS A 9 -9.46 36.02 -24.67
CA LYS A 9 -10.00 34.74 -24.17
C LYS A 9 -10.24 34.92 -22.68
N THR A 10 -11.51 35.03 -22.30
CA THR A 10 -12.02 34.93 -20.94
C THR A 10 -11.54 33.59 -20.38
N ALA A 11 -10.70 33.64 -19.35
CA ALA A 11 -10.39 32.47 -18.55
C ALA A 11 -11.63 32.14 -17.74
N GLU A 12 -12.42 31.17 -18.19
CA GLU A 12 -13.39 30.50 -17.33
C GLU A 12 -12.60 29.78 -16.25
N SER A 13 -12.54 30.39 -15.07
CA SER A 13 -12.14 29.70 -13.86
C SER A 13 -13.12 28.55 -13.64
N VAL A 14 -12.68 27.32 -13.90
CA VAL A 14 -13.38 26.12 -13.47
C VAL A 14 -13.56 26.23 -11.97
N ARG A 15 -14.76 26.65 -11.53
CA ARG A 15 -15.15 26.63 -10.12
C ARG A 15 -15.11 25.18 -9.69
N ALA A 16 -14.10 24.83 -8.90
CA ALA A 16 -14.12 23.58 -8.14
C ALA A 16 -15.43 23.52 -7.33
N PRO A 17 -16.09 22.36 -7.26
CA PRO A 17 -17.34 22.23 -6.52
C PRO A 17 -17.11 22.69 -5.08
N THR A 18 -17.91 23.65 -4.64
CA THR A 18 -17.78 24.28 -3.34
C THR A 18 -18.22 23.27 -2.28
N ALA A 19 -17.24 22.56 -1.70
CA ALA A 19 -17.49 21.64 -0.60
C ALA A 19 -18.13 22.41 0.56
N THR A 20 -19.35 22.02 0.93
CA THR A 20 -20.07 22.59 2.08
C THR A 20 -19.32 22.24 3.36
N THR A 21 -18.56 23.20 3.87
CA THR A 21 -17.81 23.08 5.12
C THR A 21 -18.72 23.43 6.29
N ARG A 22 -19.43 22.44 6.84
CA ARG A 22 -20.14 22.62 8.11
C ARG A 22 -19.16 22.39 9.28
N PRO A 23 -19.03 23.32 10.25
CA PRO A 23 -18.25 23.08 11.45
C PRO A 23 -18.81 21.85 12.19
N ALA A 24 -17.95 20.91 12.57
CA ALA A 24 -18.40 19.67 13.20
C ALA A 24 -19.00 19.92 14.58
N SER A 25 -20.32 19.85 14.69
CA SER A 25 -20.96 19.53 15.96
C SER A 25 -20.54 18.13 16.44
N ARG A 26 -20.83 17.79 17.71
CA ARG A 26 -20.64 16.43 18.27
C ARG A 26 -21.21 15.30 17.39
N ARG A 27 -22.12 15.62 16.45
CA ARG A 27 -22.70 14.69 15.48
C ARG A 27 -21.67 13.97 14.60
N VAL A 28 -20.48 14.52 14.36
CA VAL A 28 -19.45 13.79 13.60
C VAL A 28 -19.04 12.48 14.28
N LEU A 29 -19.25 12.35 15.59
CA LEU A 29 -18.93 11.15 16.35
C LEU A 29 -19.98 10.03 16.23
N TYR A 30 -21.12 10.27 15.58
CA TYR A 30 -22.11 9.20 15.38
C TYR A 30 -21.61 8.12 14.43
N LEU A 31 -20.86 8.49 13.39
CA LEU A 31 -20.31 7.52 12.46
C LEU A 31 -19.28 6.58 13.12
N PRO A 32 -18.21 7.05 13.79
CA PRO A 32 -17.31 6.14 14.49
C PRO A 32 -18.02 5.40 15.62
N LEU A 33 -19.00 5.99 16.32
CA LEU A 33 -19.80 5.26 17.32
C LEU A 33 -20.52 4.07 16.69
N ALA A 34 -21.26 4.29 15.60
CA ALA A 34 -21.99 3.23 14.90
C ALA A 34 -21.04 2.13 14.40
N LEU A 35 -19.87 2.50 13.88
CA LEU A 35 -18.86 1.54 13.42
C LEU A 35 -18.18 0.79 14.59
N THR A 36 -17.93 1.44 15.73
CA THR A 36 -17.44 0.76 16.94
C THR A 36 -18.47 -0.24 17.46
N LEU A 37 -19.76 0.12 17.47
CA LEU A 37 -20.84 -0.80 17.81
C LEU A 37 -20.96 -1.93 16.79
N ALA A 38 -20.76 -1.66 15.50
CA ALA A 38 -20.74 -2.70 14.47
C ALA A 38 -19.59 -3.69 14.72
N LEU A 39 -18.38 -3.22 15.05
CA LEU A 39 -17.26 -4.09 15.41
C LEU A 39 -17.57 -4.94 16.65
N LEU A 40 -18.25 -4.36 17.64
CA LEU A 40 -18.72 -5.08 18.83
C LEU A 40 -19.73 -6.18 18.48
N VAL A 41 -20.70 -5.88 17.61
CA VAL A 41 -21.69 -6.86 17.13
C VAL A 41 -21.00 -7.96 16.30
N MET A 42 -20.00 -7.62 15.48
CA MET A 42 -19.21 -8.62 14.75
C MET A 42 -18.48 -9.58 15.69
N ALA A 43 -18.14 -9.15 16.92
CA ALA A 43 -17.56 -10.04 17.92
C ALA A 43 -18.49 -11.21 18.28
N LEU A 44 -19.80 -11.06 18.11
CA LEU A 44 -20.81 -12.08 18.42
C LEU A 44 -21.01 -13.10 17.29
N LEU A 45 -20.37 -12.92 16.14
CA LEU A 45 -20.49 -13.85 15.02
C LEU A 45 -19.91 -15.23 15.38
N PRO A 46 -20.54 -16.35 14.94
CA PRO A 46 -20.06 -17.70 15.25
C PRO A 46 -18.58 -17.92 14.92
N ARG A 47 -18.12 -17.37 13.78
CA ARG A 47 -16.70 -17.44 13.35
C ARG A 47 -15.74 -16.83 14.37
N VAL A 48 -16.14 -15.76 15.04
CA VAL A 48 -15.32 -15.06 16.05
C VAL A 48 -15.43 -15.77 17.40
N GLN A 49 -16.65 -16.19 17.79
CA GLN A 49 -16.91 -16.89 19.04
C GLN A 49 -16.30 -18.30 19.09
N ALA A 50 -16.02 -18.91 17.93
CA ALA A 50 -15.33 -20.20 17.85
C ALA A 50 -13.92 -20.19 18.47
N ASN A 51 -13.28 -19.02 18.59
CA ASN A 51 -11.99 -18.89 19.26
C ASN A 51 -12.07 -17.81 20.37
N PRO A 52 -11.90 -18.17 21.66
CA PRO A 52 -11.97 -17.21 22.76
C PRO A 52 -10.97 -16.05 22.66
N ARG A 53 -9.73 -16.30 22.22
CA ARG A 53 -8.69 -15.26 22.09
C ARG A 53 -9.01 -14.29 20.95
N LEU A 54 -9.58 -14.81 19.86
CA LEU A 54 -10.09 -13.99 18.76
C LEU A 54 -11.23 -13.09 19.23
N ALA A 55 -12.19 -13.63 19.99
CA ALA A 55 -13.25 -12.82 20.59
C ALA A 55 -12.68 -11.71 21.49
N TRP A 56 -11.75 -12.04 22.39
CA TRP A 56 -11.07 -11.04 23.24
C TRP A 56 -10.35 -9.95 22.42
N SER A 57 -9.78 -10.30 21.26
CA SER A 57 -9.16 -9.33 20.35
C SER A 57 -10.19 -8.31 19.85
N PHE A 58 -11.41 -8.74 19.51
CA PHE A 58 -12.49 -7.85 19.09
C PHE A 58 -13.01 -6.98 20.24
N TRP A 59 -13.21 -7.58 21.43
CA TRP A 59 -13.65 -6.84 22.62
C TRP A 59 -12.61 -5.78 23.02
N GLY A 60 -11.32 -6.15 23.03
CA GLY A 60 -10.23 -5.24 23.34
C GLY A 60 -10.12 -4.08 22.34
N ALA A 61 -10.18 -4.37 21.04
CA ALA A 61 -10.17 -3.34 20.00
C ALA A 61 -11.38 -2.40 20.11
N SER A 62 -12.59 -2.96 20.28
CA SER A 62 -13.82 -2.18 20.43
C SER A 62 -13.80 -1.32 21.69
N GLY A 63 -13.32 -1.87 22.82
CA GLY A 63 -13.15 -1.14 24.08
C GLY A 63 -12.16 0.01 23.95
N ALA A 64 -11.01 -0.22 23.32
CA ALA A 64 -10.01 0.83 23.08
C ALA A 64 -10.58 1.96 22.19
N LEU A 65 -11.30 1.61 21.11
CA LEU A 65 -11.95 2.58 20.24
C LEU A 65 -13.06 3.36 20.98
N ALA A 66 -13.85 2.69 21.81
CA ALA A 66 -14.89 3.33 22.62
C ALA A 66 -14.30 4.30 23.66
N LEU A 67 -13.22 3.93 24.34
CA LEU A 67 -12.52 4.80 25.28
C LEU A 67 -11.95 6.04 24.56
N TRP A 68 -11.35 5.86 23.38
CA TRP A 68 -10.86 6.99 22.59
C TRP A 68 -12.01 7.89 22.11
N LEU A 69 -13.12 7.31 21.67
CA LEU A 69 -14.32 8.06 21.29
C LEU A 69 -14.87 8.90 22.45
N VAL A 70 -14.97 8.33 23.66
CA VAL A 70 -15.40 9.06 24.88
C VAL A 70 -14.42 10.18 25.19
N ALA A 71 -13.12 9.90 25.18
CA ALA A 71 -12.09 10.93 25.42
C ALA A 71 -12.20 12.08 24.42
N LEU A 72 -12.47 11.79 23.14
CA LEU A 72 -12.64 12.81 22.11
C LEU A 72 -13.96 13.57 22.29
N PHE A 73 -15.05 12.89 22.66
CA PHE A 73 -16.34 13.51 22.99
C PHE A 73 -16.21 14.52 24.14
N LEU A 74 -15.52 14.15 25.22
CA LEU A 74 -15.28 15.03 26.38
C LEU A 74 -14.42 16.24 26.01
N ARG A 75 -13.48 16.08 25.06
CA ARG A 75 -12.63 17.17 24.55
C ARG A 75 -13.33 18.07 23.52
N LEU A 76 -14.52 17.73 23.04
CA LEU A 76 -15.30 18.57 22.13
C LEU A 76 -16.08 19.65 22.91
N GLY A 77 -15.50 20.86 22.96
CA GLY A 77 -16.17 22.08 23.41
C GLY A 77 -16.96 22.80 22.30
N VAL A 78 -17.67 23.87 22.66
CA VAL A 78 -18.60 24.64 21.80
C VAL A 78 -17.93 25.23 20.54
N ARG A 79 -16.61 25.48 20.55
CA ARG A 79 -15.84 25.94 19.39
C ARG A 79 -15.18 24.77 18.66
N ALA A 80 -15.95 24.05 17.85
CA ALA A 80 -15.47 22.94 17.04
C ALA A 80 -14.86 23.39 15.70
N VAL A 81 -13.87 24.29 15.77
CA VAL A 81 -13.12 24.74 14.59
C VAL A 81 -12.16 23.62 14.14
N GLY A 82 -12.16 23.31 12.84
CA GLY A 82 -11.18 22.42 12.19
C GLY A 82 -11.62 20.97 11.96
N ARG A 83 -12.65 20.49 12.66
CA ARG A 83 -13.19 19.13 12.46
C ARG A 83 -14.31 19.19 11.43
N SER A 84 -14.20 18.44 10.35
CA SER A 84 -15.27 18.27 9.36
C SER A 84 -15.16 16.90 8.70
N LEU A 85 -16.27 16.46 8.11
CA LEU A 85 -16.36 15.26 7.30
C LEU A 85 -16.56 15.70 5.85
N GLU A 86 -15.66 15.28 4.97
CA GLU A 86 -15.78 15.48 3.52
C GLU A 86 -15.80 14.11 2.85
N SER A 87 -16.62 13.93 1.82
CA SER A 87 -16.62 12.69 1.03
C SER A 87 -15.84 12.92 -0.25
N VAL A 88 -14.77 12.15 -0.48
CA VAL A 88 -13.98 12.23 -1.70
C VAL A 88 -13.61 10.83 -2.17
N LEU A 89 -14.10 10.48 -3.36
CA LEU A 89 -13.73 9.24 -4.05
C LEU A 89 -12.51 9.52 -4.92
N ARG A 90 -11.36 8.92 -4.56
CA ARG A 90 -10.14 9.03 -5.35
C ARG A 90 -9.98 7.80 -6.25
N PRO A 91 -9.77 7.98 -7.58
CA PRO A 91 -9.50 6.89 -8.53
C PRO A 91 -8.49 5.87 -8.04
N GLN A 92 -7.39 6.36 -7.48
CA GLN A 92 -6.32 5.52 -6.98
C GLN A 92 -6.75 4.51 -5.92
N HIS A 93 -7.68 4.88 -5.03
CA HIS A 93 -8.05 4.02 -3.91
C HIS A 93 -9.05 2.94 -4.33
N TYR A 94 -10.12 3.29 -5.06
CA TYR A 94 -11.11 2.29 -5.44
C TYR A 94 -10.55 1.33 -6.51
N LEU A 95 -9.72 1.81 -7.44
CA LEU A 95 -9.12 0.95 -8.45
C LEU A 95 -8.20 -0.09 -7.81
N GLN A 96 -7.33 0.34 -6.89
CA GLN A 96 -6.44 -0.57 -6.18
C GLN A 96 -7.22 -1.56 -5.31
N ALA A 97 -8.28 -1.11 -4.63
CA ALA A 97 -9.16 -1.98 -3.85
C ALA A 97 -9.83 -3.04 -4.74
N THR A 98 -10.36 -2.66 -5.90
CA THR A 98 -11.00 -3.60 -6.84
C THR A 98 -10.01 -4.63 -7.36
N VAL A 99 -8.81 -4.20 -7.76
CA VAL A 99 -7.77 -5.10 -8.26
C VAL A 99 -7.32 -6.08 -7.18
N GLN A 100 -7.10 -5.62 -5.94
CA GLN A 100 -6.74 -6.50 -4.83
C GLN A 100 -7.89 -7.44 -4.43
N LEU A 101 -9.14 -6.97 -4.48
CA LEU A 101 -10.31 -7.82 -4.26
C LEU A 101 -10.41 -8.92 -5.32
N ALA A 102 -10.05 -8.62 -6.57
CA ALA A 102 -9.98 -9.61 -7.64
C ALA A 102 -8.93 -10.69 -7.33
N VAL A 103 -7.75 -10.31 -6.80
CA VAL A 103 -6.76 -11.26 -6.29
C VAL A 103 -7.33 -12.13 -5.18
N PHE A 104 -7.97 -11.54 -4.16
CA PHE A 104 -8.60 -12.31 -3.09
C PHE A 104 -9.66 -13.28 -3.60
N ALA A 105 -10.51 -12.86 -4.53
CA ALA A 105 -11.55 -13.70 -5.09
C ALA A 105 -10.98 -14.88 -5.89
N TYR A 106 -9.97 -14.62 -6.74
CA TYR A 106 -9.38 -15.66 -7.58
C TYR A 106 -8.54 -16.64 -6.77
N TRP A 107 -7.60 -16.15 -5.97
CA TRP A 107 -6.77 -17.00 -5.12
C TRP A 107 -7.60 -17.70 -4.04
N GLY A 108 -8.57 -17.02 -3.43
CA GLY A 108 -9.44 -17.59 -2.42
C GLY A 108 -10.30 -18.76 -2.92
N TRP A 109 -10.62 -18.79 -4.22
CA TRP A 109 -11.27 -19.94 -4.85
C TRP A 109 -10.45 -21.23 -4.73
N TYR A 110 -9.11 -21.12 -4.78
CA TYR A 110 -8.18 -22.24 -4.70
C TYR A 110 -7.59 -22.44 -3.29
N TRP A 111 -7.67 -21.43 -2.43
CA TRP A 111 -7.25 -21.51 -1.04
C TRP A 111 -8.35 -21.03 -0.09
N ARG A 112 -9.16 -21.98 0.40
CA ARG A 112 -10.34 -21.73 1.24
C ARG A 112 -10.12 -20.83 2.47
N PRO A 113 -8.97 -20.83 3.16
CA PRO A 113 -8.74 -19.94 4.30
C PRO A 113 -9.01 -18.46 4.02
N VAL A 114 -8.92 -18.00 2.76
CA VAL A 114 -9.29 -16.63 2.38
C VAL A 114 -10.77 -16.33 2.69
N TYR A 115 -11.67 -17.27 2.43
CA TYR A 115 -13.10 -17.11 2.71
C TYR A 115 -13.40 -17.16 4.21
N ASP A 116 -12.74 -18.06 4.93
CA ASP A 116 -12.86 -18.14 6.40
C ASP A 116 -12.35 -16.87 7.09
N PHE A 117 -11.46 -16.14 6.41
CA PHE A 117 -10.91 -14.87 6.85
C PHE A 117 -11.75 -13.65 6.43
N ALA A 118 -12.76 -13.80 5.56
CA ALA A 118 -13.52 -12.67 5.02
C ALA A 118 -14.21 -11.81 6.11
N VAL A 119 -14.75 -12.45 7.15
CA VAL A 119 -15.35 -11.76 8.31
C VAL A 119 -14.28 -10.94 9.07
N LEU A 120 -13.07 -11.50 9.21
CA LEU A 120 -11.95 -10.85 9.87
C LEU A 120 -11.42 -9.67 9.04
N LEU A 121 -11.37 -9.83 7.72
CA LEU A 121 -11.01 -8.75 6.80
C LEU A 121 -12.01 -7.59 6.87
N ALA A 122 -13.32 -7.89 6.94
CA ALA A 122 -14.36 -6.88 7.12
C ALA A 122 -14.21 -6.16 8.48
N ALA A 123 -13.89 -6.88 9.55
CA ALA A 123 -13.66 -6.29 10.87
C ALA A 123 -12.46 -5.34 10.87
N GLN A 124 -11.38 -5.70 10.16
CA GLN A 124 -10.22 -4.85 9.96
C GLN A 124 -10.57 -3.56 9.23
N LEU A 125 -11.42 -3.60 8.20
CA LEU A 125 -11.91 -2.41 7.50
C LEU A 125 -12.72 -1.49 8.44
N VAL A 126 -13.66 -2.07 9.21
CA VAL A 126 -14.44 -1.31 10.20
C VAL A 126 -13.53 -0.64 11.21
N PHE A 127 -12.59 -1.40 11.79
CA PHE A 127 -11.59 -0.87 12.72
C PHE A 127 -10.77 0.27 12.09
N ALA A 128 -10.28 0.08 10.87
CA ALA A 128 -9.47 1.07 10.15
C ALA A 128 -10.22 2.39 9.95
N TYR A 129 -11.49 2.35 9.56
CA TYR A 129 -12.31 3.55 9.43
C TYR A 129 -12.46 4.29 10.76
N VAL A 130 -12.80 3.57 11.84
CA VAL A 130 -12.94 4.20 13.17
C VAL A 130 -11.62 4.80 13.61
N PHE A 131 -10.53 4.03 13.53
CA PHE A 131 -9.20 4.46 13.96
C PHE A 131 -8.74 5.71 13.20
N ASP A 132 -8.88 5.73 11.87
CA ASP A 132 -8.49 6.86 11.01
C ASP A 132 -9.33 8.12 11.31
N MET A 133 -10.64 7.97 11.53
CA MET A 133 -11.52 9.08 11.95
C MET A 133 -11.09 9.67 13.30
N LEU A 134 -10.92 8.81 14.32
CA LEU A 134 -10.55 9.24 15.67
C LEU A 134 -9.16 9.89 15.69
N LEU A 135 -8.20 9.33 14.95
CA LEU A 135 -6.86 9.89 14.81
C LEU A 135 -6.90 11.28 14.17
N THR A 136 -7.61 11.43 13.05
CA THR A 136 -7.72 12.70 12.32
C THR A 136 -8.40 13.78 13.17
N TRP A 137 -9.50 13.46 13.86
CA TRP A 137 -10.22 14.44 14.67
C TRP A 137 -9.56 14.77 16.00
N SER A 138 -8.72 13.87 16.53
CA SER A 138 -7.84 14.16 17.67
C SER A 138 -6.89 15.31 17.33
N ARG A 139 -6.49 15.42 16.06
CA ARG A 139 -5.61 16.48 15.54
C ARG A 139 -6.34 17.73 15.06
N ARG A 140 -7.68 17.78 15.20
CA ARG A 140 -8.55 18.87 14.69
C ARG A 140 -8.44 19.04 13.17
N GLU A 141 -8.18 17.96 12.46
CA GLU A 141 -8.08 17.95 11.01
C GLU A 141 -9.42 17.54 10.37
N LYS A 142 -9.52 17.78 9.07
CA LYS A 142 -10.66 17.37 8.25
C LYS A 142 -10.52 15.89 7.88
N TYR A 143 -11.55 15.10 8.14
CA TYR A 143 -11.58 13.71 7.71
C TYR A 143 -12.19 13.59 6.32
N VAL A 144 -11.50 12.86 5.44
CA VAL A 144 -11.94 12.59 4.08
C VAL A 144 -12.42 11.14 4.01
N LEU A 145 -13.73 10.95 4.04
CA LEU A 145 -14.38 9.66 3.86
C LEU A 145 -14.26 9.23 2.40
N GLY A 146 -13.73 8.03 2.18
CA GLY A 146 -13.57 7.43 0.86
C GLY A 146 -12.93 6.05 0.96
N PHE A 147 -12.44 5.52 -0.16
CA PHE A 147 -11.85 4.17 -0.23
C PHE A 147 -10.42 4.06 0.35
N GLY A 148 -9.90 5.08 1.03
CA GLY A 148 -8.51 5.10 1.50
C GLY A 148 -8.08 3.90 2.35
N PRO A 149 -8.90 3.44 3.32
CA PRO A 149 -8.59 2.25 4.13
C PRO A 149 -8.53 0.94 3.35
N PHE A 150 -9.32 0.78 2.27
CA PHE A 150 -9.45 -0.48 1.55
C PHE A 150 -8.10 -0.99 1.00
N PRO A 151 -7.35 -0.22 0.19
CA PRO A 151 -6.05 -0.66 -0.31
C PRO A 151 -5.03 -0.98 0.77
N ILE A 152 -5.08 -0.26 1.91
CA ILE A 152 -4.16 -0.49 3.03
C ILE A 152 -4.46 -1.85 3.66
N ILE A 153 -5.73 -2.11 4.00
CA ILE A 153 -6.14 -3.36 4.64
C ILE A 153 -5.95 -4.54 3.69
N PHE A 154 -6.41 -4.43 2.45
CA PHE A 154 -6.24 -5.48 1.46
C PHE A 154 -4.76 -5.76 1.18
N SER A 155 -3.92 -4.73 1.07
CA SER A 155 -2.48 -4.91 0.90
C SER A 155 -1.84 -5.62 2.10
N ILE A 156 -2.14 -5.24 3.34
CA ILE A 156 -1.60 -5.93 4.52
C ILE A 156 -1.95 -7.42 4.44
N ASN A 157 -3.22 -7.74 4.22
CA ASN A 157 -3.71 -9.11 4.24
C ASN A 157 -3.28 -9.93 3.00
N LEU A 158 -2.93 -9.32 1.88
CA LEU A 158 -2.34 -10.05 0.75
C LEU A 158 -0.91 -10.57 1.02
N PHE A 159 -0.28 -10.11 2.10
CA PHE A 159 1.11 -10.48 2.42
C PHE A 159 1.28 -11.10 3.81
N LEU A 160 0.48 -10.67 4.79
CA LEU A 160 0.62 -11.12 6.16
C LEU A 160 -0.68 -10.91 6.93
N TRP A 161 -1.21 -11.98 7.52
CA TRP A 161 -2.17 -11.87 8.60
C TRP A 161 -1.83 -12.81 9.75
N PHE A 162 -2.18 -12.38 10.96
CA PHE A 162 -2.02 -13.17 12.18
C PHE A 162 -3.03 -14.32 12.25
N ARG A 163 -2.64 -15.42 12.90
CA ARG A 163 -3.55 -16.51 13.28
C ARG A 163 -4.56 -15.99 14.30
N ASP A 164 -5.70 -16.68 14.40
CA ASP A 164 -6.84 -16.28 15.24
C ASP A 164 -6.45 -15.98 16.70
N ASP A 165 -5.55 -16.78 17.28
CA ASP A 165 -5.09 -16.61 18.67
C ASP A 165 -4.34 -15.30 18.93
N TRP A 166 -3.78 -14.72 17.87
CA TRP A 166 -2.90 -13.56 17.90
C TRP A 166 -3.50 -12.36 17.15
N PHE A 167 -4.80 -12.43 16.84
CA PHE A 167 -5.44 -11.47 15.95
C PHE A 167 -5.48 -10.02 16.50
N TYR A 168 -5.31 -9.82 17.80
CA TYR A 168 -5.12 -8.48 18.37
C TYR A 168 -3.89 -7.77 17.78
N LEU A 169 -2.84 -8.51 17.39
CA LEU A 169 -1.69 -7.97 16.68
C LEU A 169 -2.04 -7.48 15.27
N GLN A 170 -3.09 -8.04 14.65
CA GLN A 170 -3.61 -7.55 13.36
C GLN A 170 -4.17 -6.13 13.51
N PHE A 171 -5.00 -5.88 14.53
CA PHE A 171 -5.52 -4.54 14.81
C PHE A 171 -4.40 -3.56 15.17
N LEU A 172 -3.40 -4.01 15.95
CA LEU A 172 -2.23 -3.21 16.29
C LEU A 172 -1.41 -2.84 15.04
N MET A 173 -1.15 -3.80 14.15
CA MET A 173 -0.43 -3.60 12.89
C MET A 173 -1.13 -2.57 12.01
N ILE A 174 -2.46 -2.67 11.88
CA ILE A 174 -3.26 -1.67 11.16
C ILE A 174 -3.12 -0.29 11.82
N GLY A 175 -3.30 -0.21 13.13
CA GLY A 175 -3.18 1.04 13.88
C GLY A 175 -1.82 1.71 13.63
N ILE A 176 -0.74 0.94 13.70
CA ILE A 176 0.62 1.42 13.41
C ILE A 176 0.77 1.90 11.96
N GLY A 177 0.17 1.23 10.98
CA GLY A 177 0.14 1.69 9.59
C GLY A 177 -0.49 3.10 9.44
N PHE A 178 -1.64 3.33 10.09
CA PHE A 178 -2.30 4.64 10.10
C PHE A 178 -1.50 5.70 10.87
N LEU A 179 -0.90 5.34 12.01
CA LEU A 179 -0.01 6.23 12.75
C LEU A 179 1.21 6.62 11.91
N GLY A 180 1.84 5.66 11.23
CA GLY A 180 2.97 5.90 10.32
C GLY A 180 2.61 6.89 9.21
N LYS A 181 1.48 6.68 8.54
CA LYS A 181 0.93 7.60 7.53
C LYS A 181 0.71 9.03 8.06
N GLU A 182 0.32 9.15 9.32
CA GLU A 182 -0.10 10.42 9.92
C GLU A 182 1.07 11.21 10.54
N PHE A 183 2.04 10.51 11.12
CA PHE A 183 3.16 11.12 11.85
C PHE A 183 4.47 11.09 11.07
N VAL A 184 4.72 10.08 10.23
CA VAL A 184 5.98 9.92 9.52
C VAL A 184 5.89 10.55 8.13
N ARG A 185 6.12 11.87 8.13
CA ARG A 185 5.90 12.75 6.97
C ARG A 185 7.11 13.62 6.68
N TRP A 186 7.22 14.03 5.43
CA TRP A 186 8.29 14.89 4.95
C TRP A 186 7.74 15.98 4.01
N HIS A 187 8.53 17.04 3.75
CA HIS A 187 8.18 18.07 2.77
C HIS A 187 8.66 17.70 1.37
N ARG A 188 7.75 17.38 0.45
CA ARG A 188 8.07 17.06 -0.96
C ARG A 188 7.27 18.02 -1.83
N ASP A 189 7.96 18.76 -2.70
CA ASP A 189 7.37 19.75 -3.61
C ASP A 189 6.42 20.75 -2.94
N GLY A 190 6.87 21.34 -1.82
CA GLY A 190 6.10 22.34 -1.07
C GLY A 190 4.90 21.80 -0.29
N ARG A 191 4.71 20.47 -0.23
CA ARG A 191 3.62 19.83 0.52
C ARG A 191 4.14 18.84 1.54
N LYS A 192 3.47 18.74 2.69
CA LYS A 192 3.74 17.70 3.70
C LYS A 192 3.05 16.40 3.27
N VAL A 193 3.82 15.37 2.95
CA VAL A 193 3.33 14.05 2.50
C VAL A 193 3.95 12.94 3.33
N HIS A 194 3.30 11.78 3.42
CA HIS A 194 3.87 10.62 4.10
C HIS A 194 5.06 10.06 3.32
N ILE A 195 6.02 9.49 4.05
CA ILE A 195 7.22 8.90 3.47
C ILE A 195 6.89 7.50 2.93
N PHE A 196 6.28 6.69 3.79
CA PHE A 196 6.08 5.26 3.55
C PHE A 196 4.69 4.96 3.03
N ASN A 197 4.59 3.93 2.19
CA ASN A 197 3.30 3.29 1.93
C ASN A 197 2.79 2.75 3.29
N PRO A 198 1.57 3.11 3.73
CA PRO A 198 1.07 2.73 5.06
C PRO A 198 1.05 1.21 5.31
N SER A 199 0.67 0.40 4.31
CA SER A 199 0.68 -1.06 4.45
C SER A 199 2.12 -1.59 4.50
N ALA A 200 2.99 -1.11 3.62
CA ALA A 200 4.39 -1.53 3.57
C ALA A 200 5.15 -1.18 4.87
N PHE A 201 4.89 -0.01 5.45
CA PHE A 201 5.48 0.40 6.73
C PHE A 201 5.10 -0.56 7.85
N ALA A 202 3.80 -0.86 7.98
CA ALA A 202 3.30 -1.79 8.99
C ALA A 202 3.85 -3.20 8.78
N LEU A 203 3.78 -3.71 7.54
CA LEU A 203 4.31 -5.01 7.15
C LEU A 203 5.80 -5.12 7.44
N GLY A 204 6.62 -4.16 7.02
CA GLY A 204 8.06 -4.21 7.23
C GLY A 204 8.46 -4.13 8.71
N LEU A 205 7.79 -3.30 9.50
CA LEU A 205 8.04 -3.22 10.94
C LEU A 205 7.66 -4.52 11.65
N PHE A 206 6.48 -5.08 11.37
CA PHE A 206 6.06 -6.34 11.97
C PHE A 206 6.91 -7.51 11.48
N SER A 207 7.33 -7.50 10.22
CA SER A 207 8.28 -8.49 9.69
C SER A 207 9.58 -8.48 10.49
N LEU A 208 10.15 -7.30 10.77
CA LEU A 208 11.36 -7.18 11.58
C LEU A 208 11.16 -7.75 12.99
N VAL A 209 10.04 -7.41 13.64
CA VAL A 209 9.71 -7.93 14.99
C VAL A 209 9.53 -9.45 14.98
N LEU A 210 8.81 -9.99 14.00
CA LEU A 210 8.55 -11.43 13.88
C LEU A 210 9.83 -12.23 13.62
N ILE A 211 10.75 -11.67 12.80
CA ILE A 211 12.05 -12.27 12.56
C ILE A 211 12.89 -12.27 13.83
N THR A 212 13.04 -11.11 14.48
CA THR A 212 13.93 -10.98 15.65
C THR A 212 13.44 -11.74 16.88
N THR A 213 12.13 -11.96 17.00
CA THR A 213 11.53 -12.74 18.10
C THR A 213 11.35 -14.23 17.77
N GLY A 214 11.64 -14.65 16.53
CA GLY A 214 11.41 -16.03 16.09
C GLY A 214 9.93 -16.43 16.04
N ALA A 215 9.01 -15.47 15.91
CA ALA A 215 7.58 -15.65 16.10
C ALA A 215 6.79 -15.64 14.77
N THR A 216 7.41 -16.08 13.67
CA THR A 216 6.75 -16.09 12.34
C THR A 216 5.52 -17.01 12.31
N ASP A 217 5.57 -18.10 13.07
CA ASP A 217 4.52 -19.12 13.21
C ASP A 217 3.20 -18.53 13.76
N LEU A 218 3.24 -17.36 14.40
CA LEU A 218 2.04 -16.62 14.82
C LEU A 218 1.19 -16.12 13.63
N THR A 219 1.73 -16.20 12.42
CA THR A 219 1.12 -15.68 11.19
C THR A 219 0.86 -16.79 10.18
N TRP A 220 0.11 -16.44 9.13
CA TRP A 220 -0.04 -17.23 7.91
C TRP A 220 0.90 -16.77 6.79
N GLY A 221 1.92 -15.95 7.09
CA GLY A 221 2.74 -15.29 6.06
C GLY A 221 3.41 -16.26 5.09
N GLN A 222 3.92 -17.38 5.61
CA GLN A 222 4.54 -18.41 4.80
C GLN A 222 3.53 -19.10 3.87
N GLU A 223 2.37 -19.48 4.41
CA GLU A 223 1.30 -20.12 3.65
C GLU A 223 0.68 -19.16 2.62
N ILE A 224 0.51 -17.88 2.96
CA ILE A 224 0.06 -16.86 2.01
C ILE A 224 1.03 -16.78 0.82
N ALA A 225 2.33 -16.72 1.11
CA ALA A 225 3.35 -16.60 0.07
C ALA A 225 3.42 -17.85 -0.84
N SER A 226 3.28 -19.05 -0.27
CA SER A 226 3.40 -20.30 -1.02
C SER A 226 2.12 -20.73 -1.73
N THR A 227 0.94 -20.36 -1.23
CA THR A 227 -0.34 -20.85 -1.78
C THR A 227 -0.90 -20.00 -2.92
N LEU A 228 -0.31 -18.83 -3.21
CA LEU A 228 -0.68 -18.03 -4.39
C LEU A 228 -0.56 -18.84 -5.70
N THR A 229 0.41 -19.76 -5.76
CA THR A 229 0.66 -20.63 -6.93
C THR A 229 -0.36 -21.75 -7.08
N LEU A 230 -1.21 -22.01 -6.08
CA LEU A 230 -2.32 -22.96 -6.21
C LEU A 230 -3.36 -22.51 -7.23
N ALA A 231 -3.48 -21.19 -7.44
CA ALA A 231 -4.36 -20.65 -8.46
C ALA A 231 -3.73 -20.84 -9.86
N PRO A 232 -4.38 -21.56 -10.79
CA PRO A 232 -3.88 -21.75 -12.13
C PRO A 232 -3.57 -20.42 -12.81
N MET A 233 -2.47 -20.33 -13.55
CA MET A 233 -2.12 -19.12 -14.30
C MET A 233 -2.04 -17.84 -13.43
N ILE A 234 -1.70 -17.96 -12.14
CA ILE A 234 -1.64 -16.80 -11.23
C ILE A 234 -0.74 -15.68 -11.75
N TYR A 235 0.37 -16.01 -12.40
CA TYR A 235 1.27 -15.02 -13.00
C TYR A 235 0.58 -14.20 -14.09
N LEU A 236 -0.11 -14.86 -15.02
CA LEU A 236 -0.88 -14.18 -16.06
C LEU A 236 -1.99 -13.32 -15.43
N TYR A 237 -2.68 -13.85 -14.43
CA TYR A 237 -3.74 -13.12 -13.73
C TYR A 237 -3.21 -11.83 -13.06
N LEU A 238 -2.13 -11.95 -12.28
CA LEU A 238 -1.47 -10.82 -11.63
C LEU A 238 -0.90 -9.83 -12.65
N PHE A 239 -0.39 -10.31 -13.78
CA PHE A 239 0.10 -9.49 -14.87
C PHE A 239 -1.02 -8.64 -15.48
N LEU A 240 -2.17 -9.26 -15.82
CA LEU A 240 -3.33 -8.57 -16.38
C LEU A 240 -3.89 -7.51 -15.42
N LEU A 241 -4.01 -7.86 -14.14
CA LEU A 241 -4.37 -6.91 -13.08
C LEU A 241 -3.34 -5.78 -12.95
N GLY A 242 -2.06 -6.12 -13.06
CA GLY A 242 -0.95 -5.21 -13.13
C GLY A 242 -1.07 -4.19 -14.27
N LEU A 243 -1.47 -4.62 -15.48
CA LEU A 243 -1.68 -3.73 -16.63
C LEU A 243 -2.74 -2.66 -16.34
N ILE A 244 -3.79 -3.00 -15.60
CA ILE A 244 -4.82 -2.03 -15.17
C ILE A 244 -4.16 -0.96 -14.29
N VAL A 245 -3.41 -1.37 -13.27
CA VAL A 245 -2.69 -0.45 -12.36
C VAL A 245 -1.67 0.40 -13.12
N MET A 246 -0.93 -0.20 -14.04
CA MET A 246 0.03 0.48 -14.91
C MET A 246 -0.62 1.54 -15.77
N TYR A 247 -1.77 1.25 -16.38
CA TYR A 247 -2.52 2.18 -17.22
C TYR A 247 -2.91 3.44 -16.43
N PHE A 248 -3.51 3.26 -15.25
CA PHE A 248 -4.05 4.38 -14.48
C PHE A 248 -2.99 5.17 -13.70
N PHE A 249 -1.89 4.54 -13.24
CA PHE A 249 -0.88 5.20 -12.40
C PHE A 249 0.46 5.44 -13.09
N SER A 250 0.61 5.01 -14.34
CA SER A 250 1.84 5.17 -15.12
C SER A 250 3.09 4.60 -14.44
N VAL A 251 2.97 3.39 -13.89
CA VAL A 251 4.02 2.72 -13.09
C VAL A 251 4.79 1.65 -13.86
N THR A 252 4.58 1.50 -15.17
CA THR A 252 5.20 0.43 -15.98
C THR A 252 6.71 0.41 -15.87
N LEU A 253 7.38 1.56 -15.88
CA LEU A 253 8.84 1.62 -15.73
C LEU A 253 9.35 1.08 -14.39
N VAL A 254 8.58 1.26 -13.32
CA VAL A 254 8.94 0.71 -12.00
C VAL A 254 8.87 -0.81 -12.05
N VAL A 255 7.74 -1.34 -12.55
CA VAL A 255 7.50 -2.78 -12.58
C VAL A 255 8.46 -3.49 -13.54
N ALA A 256 8.62 -2.96 -14.75
CA ALA A 256 9.49 -3.55 -15.76
C ALA A 256 10.96 -3.53 -15.32
N ALA A 257 11.47 -2.41 -14.78
CA ALA A 257 12.86 -2.35 -14.31
C ALA A 257 13.11 -3.30 -13.12
N ALA A 258 12.13 -3.46 -12.24
CA ALA A 258 12.23 -4.38 -11.13
C ALA A 258 12.24 -5.85 -11.57
N ALA A 259 11.38 -6.22 -12.53
CA ALA A 259 11.37 -7.55 -13.10
C ALA A 259 12.66 -7.85 -13.87
N VAL A 260 13.10 -6.94 -14.74
CA VAL A 260 14.37 -7.09 -15.49
C VAL A 260 15.55 -7.26 -14.54
N MET A 261 15.61 -6.47 -13.46
CA MET A 261 16.68 -6.61 -12.47
C MET A 261 16.64 -7.96 -11.75
N LEU A 262 15.45 -8.43 -11.34
CA LEU A 262 15.31 -9.74 -10.71
C LEU A 262 15.72 -10.87 -11.65
N PHE A 263 15.26 -10.85 -12.90
CA PHE A 263 15.67 -11.82 -13.92
C PHE A 263 17.17 -11.77 -14.15
N ALA A 264 17.76 -10.58 -14.35
CA ALA A 264 19.19 -10.44 -14.60
C ALA A 264 20.04 -10.98 -13.43
N LEU A 265 19.67 -10.67 -12.18
CA LEU A 265 20.38 -11.16 -11.00
C LEU A 265 20.17 -12.65 -10.77
N SER A 266 18.94 -13.17 -10.97
CA SER A 266 18.62 -14.60 -10.90
C SER A 266 19.43 -15.38 -11.92
N SER A 267 19.41 -14.95 -13.19
CA SER A 267 20.18 -15.58 -14.28
C SER A 267 21.69 -15.49 -14.05
N LEU A 268 22.20 -14.37 -13.56
CA LEU A 268 23.62 -14.23 -13.22
C LEU A 268 23.99 -15.22 -12.11
N SER A 269 23.20 -15.29 -11.04
CA SER A 269 23.43 -16.24 -9.96
C SER A 269 23.39 -17.69 -10.43
N ALA A 270 22.40 -18.05 -11.24
CA ALA A 270 22.27 -19.39 -11.82
C ALA A 270 23.47 -19.72 -12.73
N SER A 271 23.97 -18.76 -13.51
CA SER A 271 25.15 -18.96 -14.35
C SER A 271 26.43 -19.17 -13.53
N LEU A 272 26.53 -18.56 -12.35
CA LEU A 272 27.70 -18.66 -11.47
C LEU A 272 27.68 -19.91 -10.57
N THR A 273 26.50 -20.37 -10.16
CA THR A 273 26.33 -21.44 -9.16
C THR A 273 25.81 -22.75 -9.75
N GLY A 274 25.22 -22.72 -10.95
CA GLY A 274 24.57 -23.86 -11.59
C GLY A 274 23.19 -24.23 -11.02
N VAL A 275 22.63 -23.43 -10.10
CA VAL A 275 21.35 -23.71 -9.42
C VAL A 275 20.41 -22.51 -9.55
N PRO A 276 19.09 -22.73 -9.76
CA PRO A 276 18.11 -21.64 -9.73
C PRO A 276 18.17 -20.86 -8.41
N TYR A 277 18.12 -19.53 -8.50
CA TYR A 277 18.25 -18.68 -7.32
C TYR A 277 17.02 -18.75 -6.39
N PHE A 278 15.84 -18.68 -7.00
CA PHE A 278 14.56 -18.88 -6.33
C PHE A 278 14.06 -20.30 -6.56
N LEU A 279 13.37 -20.87 -5.57
CA LEU A 279 12.93 -22.27 -5.59
C LEU A 279 11.85 -22.55 -6.64
N ASP A 280 10.85 -21.67 -6.75
CA ASP A 280 9.64 -21.95 -7.54
C ASP A 280 9.71 -21.42 -8.98
N SER A 281 10.36 -20.27 -9.18
CA SER A 281 10.44 -19.54 -10.46
C SER A 281 11.40 -18.37 -10.33
N ASP A 282 11.88 -17.80 -11.44
CA ASP A 282 12.77 -16.62 -11.44
C ASP A 282 12.20 -15.40 -10.71
N ILE A 283 10.87 -15.32 -10.57
CA ILE A 283 10.21 -14.34 -9.71
C ILE A 283 9.08 -15.05 -8.94
N PRO A 284 9.22 -15.33 -7.63
CA PRO A 284 8.17 -15.97 -6.85
C PRO A 284 6.84 -15.22 -6.94
N ALA A 285 5.70 -15.92 -6.97
CA ALA A 285 4.37 -15.33 -7.18
C ALA A 285 4.06 -14.19 -6.18
N ALA A 286 4.49 -14.33 -4.93
CA ALA A 286 4.31 -13.30 -3.90
C ALA A 286 5.18 -12.05 -4.15
N VAL A 287 6.40 -12.21 -4.71
CA VAL A 287 7.23 -11.08 -5.17
C VAL A 287 6.57 -10.42 -6.38
N PHE A 288 6.05 -11.22 -7.31
CA PHE A 288 5.32 -10.76 -8.50
C PHE A 288 4.07 -9.95 -8.13
N LEU A 289 3.33 -10.37 -7.11
CA LEU A 289 2.23 -9.62 -6.51
C LEU A 289 2.71 -8.26 -5.96
N GLY A 290 3.83 -8.25 -5.23
CA GLY A 290 4.44 -7.03 -4.68
C GLY A 290 4.87 -6.03 -5.76
N LEU A 291 5.46 -6.53 -6.85
CA LEU A 291 5.85 -5.74 -8.02
C LEU A 291 4.65 -4.99 -8.62
N HIS A 292 3.49 -5.64 -8.72
CA HIS A 292 2.32 -5.06 -9.38
C HIS A 292 1.44 -4.22 -8.45
N LEU A 293 1.34 -4.56 -7.16
CA LEU A 293 0.32 -3.98 -6.26
C LEU A 293 0.85 -3.31 -4.99
N LEU A 294 2.13 -3.50 -4.62
CA LEU A 294 2.70 -2.95 -3.39
C LEU A 294 3.59 -1.72 -3.64
N ILE A 295 4.46 -1.77 -4.65
CA ILE A 295 5.39 -0.67 -4.98
C ILE A 295 4.83 0.36 -5.96
N THR A 296 3.56 0.23 -6.33
CA THR A 296 2.92 1.02 -7.39
C THR A 296 2.15 2.23 -6.88
N ASP A 297 2.24 2.55 -5.58
CA ASP A 297 1.64 3.77 -5.06
C ASP A 297 2.39 5.03 -5.59
N PRO A 298 1.72 5.91 -6.36
CA PRO A 298 2.34 7.11 -6.92
C PRO A 298 2.73 8.15 -5.85
N SER A 299 2.18 8.05 -4.64
CA SER A 299 2.49 8.98 -3.56
C SER A 299 3.86 8.71 -2.91
N THR A 300 4.32 7.46 -2.96
CA THR A 300 5.54 6.97 -2.29
C THR A 300 6.60 6.46 -3.27
N SER A 301 6.48 6.83 -4.55
CA SER A 301 7.45 6.49 -5.60
C SER A 301 7.96 7.74 -6.34
N PRO A 302 9.06 7.64 -7.11
CA PRO A 302 9.58 8.74 -7.92
C PRO A 302 8.65 9.10 -9.08
N ARG A 303 8.66 10.38 -9.47
CA ARG A 303 7.79 10.88 -10.56
C ARG A 303 8.46 10.88 -11.92
N THR A 304 9.78 11.00 -11.96
CA THR A 304 10.54 11.07 -13.21
C THR A 304 10.73 9.68 -13.84
N PRO A 305 10.81 9.54 -15.17
CA PRO A 305 11.07 8.25 -15.81
C PRO A 305 12.35 7.57 -15.32
N VAL A 306 13.46 8.33 -15.24
CA VAL A 306 14.74 7.82 -14.71
C VAL A 306 14.60 7.40 -13.24
N GLY A 307 13.90 8.20 -12.43
CA GLY A 307 13.64 7.85 -11.04
C GLY A 307 12.84 6.56 -10.90
N LYS A 308 11.84 6.33 -11.77
CA LYS A 308 11.04 5.10 -11.81
C LYS A 308 11.88 3.88 -12.18
N LEU A 309 12.75 4.00 -13.18
CA LEU A 309 13.69 2.94 -13.56
C LEU A 309 14.63 2.58 -12.40
N LEU A 310 15.27 3.59 -11.79
CA LEU A 310 16.18 3.38 -10.66
C LEU A 310 15.47 2.76 -9.45
N PHE A 311 14.26 3.23 -9.15
CA PHE A 311 13.45 2.71 -8.05
C PHE A 311 13.03 1.26 -8.28
N GLY A 312 12.60 0.92 -9.50
CA GLY A 312 12.31 -0.47 -9.87
C GLY A 312 13.54 -1.36 -9.77
N ALA A 313 14.66 -0.95 -10.36
CA ALA A 313 15.92 -1.69 -10.28
C ALA A 313 16.37 -1.90 -8.82
N LEU A 314 16.30 -0.87 -7.97
CA LEU A 314 16.63 -0.99 -6.55
C LEU A 314 15.66 -1.92 -5.79
N TYR A 315 14.37 -1.96 -6.16
CA TYR A 315 13.45 -2.95 -5.60
C TYR A 315 13.90 -4.37 -5.95
N GLY A 316 14.17 -4.64 -7.23
CA GLY A 316 14.59 -5.97 -7.68
C GLY A 316 15.88 -6.44 -7.01
N ALA A 317 16.89 -5.55 -6.97
CA ALA A 317 18.13 -5.82 -6.26
C ALA A 317 17.94 -5.97 -4.74
N GLY A 318 17.04 -5.19 -4.14
CA GLY A 318 16.72 -5.25 -2.72
C GLY A 318 16.04 -6.57 -2.34
N VAL A 319 15.05 -7.02 -3.10
CA VAL A 319 14.39 -8.32 -2.89
C VAL A 319 15.40 -9.46 -3.04
N PHE A 320 16.20 -9.45 -4.11
CA PHE A 320 17.27 -10.42 -4.32
C PHE A 320 18.23 -10.44 -3.13
N GLY A 321 18.84 -9.30 -2.77
CA GLY A 321 19.78 -9.24 -1.65
C GLY A 321 19.19 -9.68 -0.31
N LEU A 322 17.94 -9.29 -0.02
CA LEU A 322 17.24 -9.67 1.20
C LEU A 322 16.90 -11.16 1.24
N TYR A 323 16.56 -11.77 0.10
CA TYR A 323 16.35 -13.22 0.03
C TYR A 323 17.62 -13.98 0.46
N THR A 324 18.79 -13.61 -0.08
CA THR A 324 20.09 -14.19 0.36
C THR A 324 20.33 -13.96 1.84
N LEU A 325 20.14 -12.73 2.32
CA LEU A 325 20.46 -12.37 3.71
C LEU A 325 19.55 -13.09 4.72
N LEU A 326 18.26 -13.19 4.43
CA LEU A 326 17.30 -13.92 5.26
C LEU A 326 17.62 -15.41 5.28
N GLY A 327 17.91 -16.00 4.10
CA GLY A 327 18.32 -17.40 4.00
C GLY A 327 19.58 -17.71 4.80
N ALA A 328 20.60 -16.84 4.71
CA ALA A 328 21.83 -16.97 5.49
C ALA A 328 21.61 -16.83 7.01
N ALA A 329 20.61 -16.05 7.42
CA ALA A 329 20.21 -15.89 8.82
C ALA A 329 19.26 -16.98 9.32
N GLY A 330 18.86 -17.94 8.48
CA GLY A 330 17.84 -18.96 8.81
C GLY A 330 16.43 -18.38 9.00
N ALA A 331 16.19 -17.15 8.55
CA ALA A 331 14.91 -16.49 8.63
C ALA A 331 14.03 -16.85 7.41
N PRO A 332 12.70 -16.87 7.55
CA PRO A 332 11.79 -17.10 6.44
C PRO A 332 12.01 -16.09 5.30
N THR A 333 12.32 -16.59 4.11
CA THR A 333 12.73 -15.74 2.98
C THR A 333 11.58 -14.91 2.39
N PHE A 334 10.32 -15.27 2.66
CA PHE A 334 9.17 -14.51 2.16
C PHE A 334 9.08 -13.08 2.71
N TYR A 335 9.85 -12.71 3.74
CA TYR A 335 9.93 -11.33 4.24
C TYR A 335 10.70 -10.38 3.31
N ASP A 336 11.46 -10.91 2.35
CA ASP A 336 12.28 -10.17 1.37
C ASP A 336 11.58 -8.92 0.80
N LYS A 337 10.41 -9.10 0.21
CA LYS A 337 9.57 -8.05 -0.36
C LYS A 337 8.98 -7.12 0.68
N LEU A 338 8.70 -7.60 1.89
CA LEU A 338 8.08 -6.78 2.96
C LEU A 338 9.10 -5.81 3.56
N LEU A 339 10.35 -6.25 3.69
CA LEU A 339 11.46 -5.43 4.18
C LEU A 339 12.01 -4.48 3.10
N ALA A 340 11.97 -4.87 1.82
CA ALA A 340 12.47 -4.05 0.72
C ALA A 340 11.72 -2.72 0.56
N VAL A 341 10.38 -2.73 0.66
CA VAL A 341 9.56 -1.57 0.30
C VAL A 341 9.78 -0.35 1.20
N PRO A 342 9.81 -0.46 2.55
CA PRO A 342 10.10 0.69 3.40
C PRO A 342 11.49 1.30 3.14
N LEU A 343 12.52 0.48 2.93
CA LEU A 343 13.86 0.94 2.58
C LEU A 343 13.84 1.72 1.27
N LEU A 344 13.07 1.22 0.30
CA LEU A 344 12.90 1.87 -0.99
C LEU A 344 12.10 3.19 -0.88
N ASN A 345 11.08 3.26 -0.02
CA ASN A 345 10.36 4.52 0.22
C ASN A 345 11.29 5.61 0.80
N LEU A 346 12.24 5.24 1.66
CA LEU A 346 13.25 6.17 2.18
C LEU A 346 14.19 6.68 1.09
N SER A 347 14.50 5.86 0.09
CA SER A 347 15.44 6.23 -0.98
C SER A 347 14.86 7.21 -2.00
N VAL A 348 13.54 7.40 -2.07
CA VAL A 348 12.84 8.23 -3.08
C VAL A 348 13.43 9.64 -3.19
N ARG A 349 13.68 10.32 -2.07
CA ARG A 349 14.26 11.67 -2.09
C ARG A 349 15.71 11.68 -2.60
N GLY A 350 16.48 10.65 -2.25
CA GLY A 350 17.84 10.47 -2.74
C GLY A 350 17.86 10.26 -4.25
N ILE A 351 16.97 9.41 -4.76
CA ILE A 351 16.76 9.18 -6.20
C ILE A 351 16.34 10.48 -6.89
N ASP A 352 15.32 11.18 -6.37
CA ASP A 352 14.86 12.46 -6.93
C ASP A 352 15.98 13.54 -6.89
N GLY A 353 16.86 13.50 -5.89
CA GLY A 353 18.05 14.35 -5.81
C GLY A 353 19.09 14.00 -6.87
N LEU A 354 19.47 12.72 -6.98
CA LEU A 354 20.43 12.23 -7.96
C LEU A 354 19.98 12.55 -9.39
N VAL A 355 18.72 12.31 -9.71
CA VAL A 355 18.15 12.64 -11.03
C VAL A 355 18.22 14.14 -11.32
N ARG A 356 18.01 15.01 -10.33
CA ARG A 356 18.15 16.46 -10.52
C ARG A 356 19.60 16.87 -10.76
N VAL A 357 20.55 16.29 -10.03
CA VAL A 357 21.98 16.57 -10.21
C VAL A 357 22.47 16.11 -11.59
N THR A 358 22.08 14.91 -12.02
CA THR A 358 22.46 14.40 -13.35
C THR A 358 21.84 15.21 -14.48
N GLN A 359 20.61 15.70 -14.31
CA GLN A 359 19.95 16.58 -15.29
C GLN A 359 20.55 17.99 -15.34
N ALA A 360 21.07 18.49 -14.22
CA ALA A 360 21.67 19.82 -14.15
C ALA A 360 23.11 19.87 -14.69
N ASN A 361 23.80 18.74 -14.78
CA ASN A 361 25.19 18.69 -15.26
C ASN A 361 25.24 18.58 -16.80
N PRO A 362 25.76 19.60 -17.52
CA PRO A 362 25.80 19.61 -18.98
C PRO A 362 26.65 18.49 -19.61
N ALA A 363 27.66 17.97 -18.89
CA ALA A 363 28.50 16.87 -19.36
C ALA A 363 27.77 15.52 -19.29
N LEU A 364 27.00 15.29 -18.21
CA LEU A 364 26.17 14.10 -18.04
C LEU A 364 24.88 14.18 -18.86
N ALA A 365 24.37 15.39 -19.13
CA ALA A 365 23.22 15.60 -19.99
C ALA A 365 23.48 15.17 -21.44
N ARG A 366 24.74 15.13 -21.89
CA ARG A 366 25.14 14.59 -23.22
C ARG A 366 25.10 13.07 -23.30
N TRP A 367 25.23 12.38 -22.15
CA TRP A 367 25.03 10.92 -22.03
C TRP A 367 23.54 10.56 -21.89
N ARG A 368 22.64 11.50 -22.22
CA ARG A 368 21.25 11.15 -22.50
C ARG A 368 21.25 10.13 -23.63
N VAL A 369 21.10 8.87 -23.25
CA VAL A 369 20.52 7.89 -24.16
C VAL A 369 19.14 8.45 -24.48
N GLU A 370 19.02 9.11 -25.63
CA GLU A 370 17.74 9.44 -26.23
C GLU A 370 17.11 8.11 -26.66
N TRP A 371 16.59 7.37 -25.69
CA TRP A 371 15.69 6.27 -25.97
C TRP A 371 14.59 6.84 -26.88
N VAL A 372 14.53 6.33 -28.10
CA VAL A 372 13.47 6.54 -29.10
C VAL A 372 12.13 6.66 -28.36
N PRO A 373 11.25 7.63 -28.73
CA PRO A 373 10.30 8.23 -27.80
C PRO A 373 9.15 7.28 -27.43
N LEU A 374 9.39 6.32 -26.54
CA LEU A 374 8.37 5.75 -25.68
C LEU A 374 8.02 6.77 -24.58
N ARG A 375 7.74 8.02 -24.94
CA ARG A 375 7.42 9.08 -23.97
C ARG A 375 6.11 8.82 -23.25
N THR A 376 5.27 7.92 -23.77
CA THR A 376 3.97 7.57 -23.20
C THR A 376 4.07 6.25 -22.44
N ASN A 377 3.39 6.19 -21.30
CA ASN A 377 3.27 4.96 -20.51
C ASN A 377 2.72 3.80 -21.34
N LEU A 378 1.81 4.07 -22.30
CA LEU A 378 1.25 3.06 -23.20
C LEU A 378 2.31 2.35 -24.03
N ALA A 379 3.32 3.07 -24.50
CA ALA A 379 4.38 2.44 -25.28
C ALA A 379 5.23 1.53 -24.38
N HIS A 380 5.52 1.96 -23.14
CA HIS A 380 6.19 1.09 -22.16
C HIS A 380 5.35 -0.14 -21.84
N MET A 381 4.02 0.00 -21.75
CA MET A 381 3.11 -1.13 -21.56
C MET A 381 3.14 -2.09 -22.74
N ALA A 382 3.15 -1.59 -23.98
CA ALA A 382 3.26 -2.44 -25.16
C ALA A 382 4.56 -3.23 -25.16
N ALA A 383 5.70 -2.58 -24.85
CA ALA A 383 6.98 -3.28 -24.70
C ALA A 383 6.94 -4.32 -23.57
N TRP A 384 6.32 -3.98 -22.43
CA TRP A 384 6.15 -4.88 -21.29
C TRP A 384 5.21 -6.05 -21.55
N ILE A 385 4.28 -5.94 -22.50
CA ILE A 385 3.40 -7.05 -22.93
C ILE A 385 4.14 -8.04 -23.84
N VAL A 386 5.12 -7.56 -24.60
CA VAL A 386 5.92 -8.38 -25.50
C VAL A 386 7.08 -9.08 -24.78
N PHE A 387 7.64 -8.42 -23.76
CA PHE A 387 8.64 -8.99 -22.85
C PHE A 387 8.00 -10.06 -21.97
#